data_AF-A0A849T6U5-F1
#
_entry.id   AF-A0A849T6U5-F1
#
_cell.length_a   1.000
_cell.length_b   1.000
_cell.length_c   1.000
_cell.angle_alpha   90.00
_cell.angle_beta   90.00
_cell.angle_gamma   90.00
#
_symmetry.space_group_name_H-M   'P 1'
#
loop_
_entity.id
_entity.type
_entity.pdbx_description
1 polymer ?
#
loop_
_entity_poly.entity_id
_entity_poly.type
_entity_poly.pdbx_seq_one_letter_code
_entity_poly.pdbx_strand_id
1 'polypeptide(L)' 'SGYSDCYNIMEGFEGDQNSDKHRNETNGWRAAKLPWVQS' A
#
# COMPACT_ATOMS: atom_id res chain seq x y z
N SER A 1 9.08 18.27 19.85
CA SER A 1 8.02 17.25 19.73
C SER A 1 8.27 16.42 18.50
N GLY A 2 8.40 15.10 18.64
CA GLY A 2 8.56 14.16 17.54
C GLY A 2 8.14 12.78 18.00
N TYR A 3 7.49 12.02 17.14
CA TYR A 3 7.13 10.62 17.42
C TYR A 3 8.37 9.76 17.21
N SER A 4 8.74 8.99 18.24
CA SER A 4 9.90 8.09 18.21
C SER A 4 9.66 6.85 17.33
N ASP A 5 8.41 6.45 17.22
CA ASP A 5 7.95 5.21 16.58
C ASP A 5 7.21 5.50 15.28
N CYS A 6 7.94 6.03 14.29
CA CYS A 6 7.44 6.28 12.95
C CYS A 6 7.88 5.16 12.02
N TYR A 7 6.91 4.41 11.47
CA TYR A 7 7.17 3.30 10.58
C TYR A 7 6.61 3.57 9.19
N ASN A 8 7.34 3.13 8.17
CA ASN A 8 6.90 3.15 6.78
C ASN A 8 6.30 1.79 6.41
N ILE A 9 5.20 1.81 5.66
CA ILE A 9 4.69 0.60 4.99
C ILE A 9 5.41 0.50 3.65
N MET A 10 6.30 -0.49 3.52
CA MET A 10 7.22 -0.60 2.38
C MET A 10 6.53 -0.63 1.02
N GLU A 11 5.41 -1.35 0.92
CA GLU A 11 4.65 -1.52 -0.32
C GLU A 11 3.59 -0.42 -0.53
N GLY A 12 3.45 0.48 0.45
CA GLY A 12 2.40 1.50 0.46
C GLY A 12 0.98 0.90 0.37
N PHE A 13 0.06 1.70 -0.14
CA PHE A 13 -1.34 1.30 -0.26
C PHE A 13 -1.63 0.50 -1.54
N GLU A 14 -1.15 0.99 -2.68
CA GLU A 14 -1.46 0.40 -4.00
C GLU A 14 -0.39 -0.55 -4.54
N GLY A 15 0.77 -0.63 -3.89
CA GLY A 15 1.87 -1.46 -4.36
C GLY A 15 2.51 -0.95 -5.65
N ASP A 16 3.36 -1.80 -6.22
CA ASP A 16 4.11 -1.61 -7.45
C ASP A 16 3.23 -1.71 -8.69
N GLN A 17 3.75 -1.16 -9.77
CA GLN A 17 3.12 -1.21 -11.07
C GLN A 17 3.45 -2.53 -11.78
N ASN A 18 2.43 -3.21 -12.31
CA ASN A 18 2.59 -4.42 -13.12
C ASN A 18 3.09 -4.09 -14.56
N SER A 19 3.26 -5.13 -15.38
CA SER A 19 3.69 -5.00 -16.78
C SER A 19 2.73 -4.20 -17.66
N ASP A 20 1.44 -4.20 -17.33
CA ASP A 20 0.37 -3.47 -18.04
C ASP A 20 0.19 -2.03 -17.53
N LYS A 21 1.06 -1.58 -16.63
CA LYS A 21 1.02 -0.26 -15.99
C LYS A 21 -0.12 -0.04 -14.99
N HIS A 22 -0.67 -1.11 -14.42
CA HIS A 22 -1.67 -1.06 -13.36
C HIS A 22 -1.06 -1.29 -11.97
N ARG A 23 -1.69 -0.73 -10.93
CA ARG A 23 -1.39 -0.98 -9.51
C ARG A 23 -2.52 -1.77 -8.85
N ASN A 24 -2.35 -2.12 -7.57
CA ASN A 24 -3.30 -2.87 -6.74
C ASN A 24 -3.42 -4.36 -7.05
N GLU A 25 -2.44 -4.91 -7.77
CA GLU A 25 -2.45 -6.32 -8.20
C GLU A 25 -1.27 -7.13 -7.65
N THR A 26 -0.08 -6.53 -7.55
CA THR A 26 1.16 -7.25 -7.20
C THR A 26 1.40 -7.32 -5.69
N ASN A 27 1.30 -6.18 -5.00
CA ASN A 27 1.60 -6.01 -3.57
C ASN A 27 0.89 -4.76 -3.02
N GLY A 28 1.17 -4.39 -1.78
CA GLY A 28 0.53 -3.24 -1.13
C GLY A 28 -0.74 -3.62 -0.37
N TRP A 29 -1.16 -2.70 0.50
CA TRP A 29 -2.29 -2.90 1.42
C TRP A 29 -3.56 -3.40 0.73
N ARG A 30 -3.90 -2.80 -0.43
CA ARG A 30 -5.10 -3.17 -1.19
C ARG A 30 -4.98 -4.54 -1.83
N ALA A 31 -3.83 -4.88 -2.42
CA ALA A 31 -3.60 -6.20 -3.02
C ALA A 31 -3.57 -7.31 -1.96
N ALA A 32 -3.07 -7.01 -0.76
CA ALA A 32 -3.07 -7.90 0.40
C ALA A 32 -4.47 -8.14 1.01
N LYS A 33 -5.53 -7.52 0.45
CA LYS A 33 -6.93 -7.64 0.92
C LYS A 33 -7.12 -7.22 2.38
N LEU A 34 -6.30 -6.28 2.85
CA LEU A 34 -6.47 -5.70 4.18
C LEU A 34 -7.70 -4.77 4.20
N PRO A 35 -8.35 -4.57 5.35
CA PRO A 35 -9.56 -3.75 5.43
C PRO A 35 -9.30 -2.29 5.01
N TRP A 36 -10.15 -1.76 4.13
CA TRP A 36 -10.19 -0.36 3.72
C TRP A 36 -11.54 -0.05 3.04
N VAL A 37 -11.85 1.23 2.84
CA VAL A 37 -13.09 1.71 2.17
C VAL A 37 -12.81 2.97 1.34
N GLN A 38 -13.58 3.19 0.28
CA GLN A 38 -13.63 4.42 -0.52
C GLN A 38 -15.07 4.96 -0.51
N SER A 39 -15.25 6.21 -0.10
CA SER A 39 -16.55 6.90 -0.03
C SER A 39 -16.63 8.06 -1.02
#